data_AF-A0A6I9MX12-F1
#
_entry.id   AF-A0A6I9MX12-F1
#
_cell.length_a   1.000
_cell.length_b   1.000
_cell.length_c   1.000
_cell.angle_alpha   90.00
_cell.angle_beta   90.00
_cell.angle_gamma   90.00
#
_symmetry.space_group_name_H-M   'P 1'
#
loop_
_entity.id
_entity.type
_entity.pdbx_description
1 polymer ?
#
loop_
_entity_poly.entity_id
_entity_poly.type
_entity_poly.pdbx_seq_one_letter_code
_entity_poly.pdbx_strand_id
1 'polypeptide(L)'
;MRNFPGPLSREDLHKVDAMEFAQQRAAACLSGGGLQDRSSAALLWNLLILLCRQNGQIVGSDIAELLVQGSNSDGSCKTDTPTLIDFSEGAGPAEAPSLFGDDLLTGGSSSEGCRGALQGYTQLLLAGRKKVFL
;
A
#
# COMPACT_ATOMS: atom_id res chain seq x y z
N MET A 1 7.13 32.51 -0.87
CA MET A 1 8.30 31.61 -0.85
C MET A 1 9.30 31.92 0.29
N ARG A 2 8.98 32.71 1.33
CA ARG A 2 9.99 33.31 2.23
C ARG A 2 9.98 32.86 3.71
N ASN A 3 9.31 31.78 4.07
CA ASN A 3 9.06 31.45 5.49
C ASN A 3 9.83 30.20 5.97
N PHE A 4 10.82 29.71 5.21
CA PHE A 4 11.59 28.55 5.65
C PHE A 4 12.66 29.00 6.67
N PRO A 5 12.81 28.32 7.82
CA PRO A 5 13.69 28.73 8.92
C PRO A 5 15.18 28.52 8.58
N GLY A 6 15.72 29.39 7.72
CA GLY A 6 17.13 29.38 7.34
C GLY A 6 17.49 28.32 6.28
N PRO A 7 18.72 28.37 5.75
CA PRO A 7 19.19 27.36 4.80
C PRO A 7 19.19 25.95 5.42
N LEU A 8 19.06 24.91 4.60
CA LEU A 8 19.16 23.50 5.02
C LEU A 8 20.60 23.10 5.44
N SER A 9 21.47 24.07 5.72
CA SER A 9 22.81 23.84 6.27
C SER A 9 22.68 23.20 7.65
N ARG A 10 23.64 22.32 7.98
CA ARG A 10 23.62 21.58 9.24
C ARG A 10 23.82 22.51 10.44
N GLU A 11 24.44 23.66 10.20
CA GLU A 11 24.77 24.66 11.22
C GLU A 11 23.57 25.52 11.63
N ASP A 12 22.62 25.76 10.73
CA ASP A 12 21.62 26.83 10.91
C ASP A 12 20.19 26.33 11.15
N LEU A 13 19.89 25.08 10.78
CA LEU A 13 18.54 24.54 10.90
C LEU A 13 18.40 23.55 12.06
N HIS A 14 17.62 23.93 13.07
CA HIS A 14 17.22 23.00 14.11
C HIS A 14 16.11 22.06 13.63
N LYS A 15 16.22 20.79 14.02
CA LYS A 15 15.21 19.75 13.74
C LYS A 15 13.80 20.17 14.19
N VAL A 16 13.70 20.86 15.31
CA VAL A 16 12.41 21.34 15.85
C VAL A 16 11.79 22.36 14.89
N ASP A 17 12.56 23.34 14.43
CA ASP A 17 12.08 24.39 13.52
C ASP A 17 11.67 23.81 12.15
N ALA A 18 12.44 22.84 11.64
CA ALA A 18 12.08 22.12 10.41
C ALA A 18 10.75 21.38 10.55
N MET A 19 10.54 20.72 11.69
CA MET A 19 9.29 20.02 11.99
C MET A 19 8.12 20.98 12.17
N GLU A 20 8.31 22.08 12.89
CA GLU A 20 7.27 23.10 13.08
C GLU A 20 6.87 23.74 11.76
N PHE A 21 7.84 24.08 10.91
CA PHE A 21 7.57 24.57 9.58
C PHE A 21 6.77 23.56 8.75
N ALA A 22 7.15 22.28 8.78
CA ALA A 22 6.42 21.23 8.07
C ALA A 22 4.98 21.08 8.60
N GLN A 23 4.75 21.24 9.90
CA GLN A 23 3.40 21.23 10.50
C GLN A 23 2.56 22.41 9.99
N GLN A 24 3.13 23.61 9.96
CA GLN A 24 2.46 24.80 9.42
C GLN A 24 2.10 24.62 7.93
N ARG A 25 2.96 23.96 7.15
CA ARG A 25 2.70 23.64 5.75
C ARG A 25 1.62 22.60 5.56
N ALA A 26 1.62 21.53 6.37
CA ALA A 26 0.55 20.52 6.35
C ALA A 26 -0.82 21.17 6.61
N ALA A 27 -0.91 22.03 7.62
CA ALA A 27 -2.14 22.77 7.93
C ALA A 27 -2.55 23.71 6.79
N ALA A 28 -1.60 24.45 6.22
CA ALA A 28 -1.86 25.35 5.09
C ALA A 28 -2.35 24.62 3.83
N CYS A 29 -1.88 23.40 3.57
CA CYS A 29 -2.36 22.57 2.46
C CYS A 29 -3.86 22.26 2.59
N LEU A 30 -4.33 21.98 3.81
CA LEU A 30 -5.74 21.67 4.07
C LEU A 30 -6.63 22.93 4.02
N SER A 31 -6.13 24.08 4.49
CA SER A 31 -6.87 25.35 4.47
C SER A 31 -6.85 26.07 3.11
N GLY A 32 -5.87 25.78 2.26
CA GLY A 32 -5.68 26.47 0.98
C GLY A 32 -6.62 25.99 -0.13
N GLY A 33 -7.35 26.91 -0.76
CA GLY A 33 -8.31 26.59 -1.83
C GLY A 33 -7.73 26.15 -3.18
N GLY A 34 -6.41 26.27 -3.39
CA GLY A 34 -5.79 26.24 -4.73
C GLY A 34 -5.09 24.94 -5.17
N LEU A 35 -5.03 23.90 -4.32
CA LEU A 35 -4.42 22.62 -4.69
C LEU A 35 -5.48 21.60 -5.10
N GLN A 36 -5.22 20.89 -6.20
CA GLN A 36 -6.10 19.84 -6.75
C GLN A 36 -6.24 18.66 -5.80
N ASP A 37 -5.16 18.31 -5.09
CA ASP A 37 -5.16 17.26 -4.07
C ASP A 37 -4.47 17.77 -2.79
N ARG A 38 -5.29 18.35 -1.92
CA ARG A 38 -4.86 18.92 -0.64
C ARG A 38 -4.45 17.84 0.35
N SER A 39 -5.15 16.71 0.30
CA SER A 39 -4.93 15.52 1.11
C SER A 39 -3.55 14.93 0.86
N SER A 40 -3.16 14.69 -0.39
CA SER A 40 -1.81 14.16 -0.69
C SER A 40 -0.72 15.17 -0.36
N ALA A 41 -0.93 16.45 -0.62
CA ALA A 41 0.03 17.48 -0.24
C ALA A 41 0.25 17.52 1.28
N ALA A 42 -0.81 17.47 2.08
CA ALA A 42 -0.72 17.41 3.54
C ALA A 42 -0.06 16.10 4.02
N LEU A 43 -0.36 14.97 3.39
CA LEU A 43 0.26 13.67 3.67
C LEU A 43 1.77 13.72 3.50
N LEU A 44 2.27 14.34 2.42
CA LEU A 44 3.71 14.48 2.18
C LEU A 44 4.40 15.29 3.28
N TRP A 45 3.77 16.36 3.78
CA TRP A 45 4.31 17.11 4.92
C TRP A 45 4.31 16.29 6.21
N ASN A 46 3.26 15.51 6.46
CA ASN A 46 3.19 14.62 7.61
C ASN A 46 4.25 13.49 7.55
N LEU A 47 4.52 12.95 6.35
CA LEU A 47 5.60 12.01 6.13
C LEU A 47 6.97 12.65 6.43
N LEU A 48 7.19 13.90 6.02
CA LEU A 48 8.41 14.64 6.32
C LEU A 48 8.61 14.81 7.83
N ILE A 49 7.54 15.15 8.56
CA ILE A 49 7.56 15.25 10.03
C ILE A 49 7.92 13.90 10.66
N LEU A 50 7.33 12.80 10.18
CA LEU A 50 7.61 11.44 10.65
C LEU A 50 9.10 11.10 10.49
N LEU A 51 9.64 11.32 9.28
CA LEU A 51 11.05 11.12 8.96
C LEU A 51 11.97 11.96 9.86
N CYS A 52 11.66 13.25 10.05
CA CYS A 52 12.42 14.12 10.93
C CYS A 52 12.38 13.58 12.37
N ARG A 53 11.19 13.27 12.91
CA ARG A 53 11.02 12.76 14.28
C ARG A 53 11.89 11.54 14.55
N GLN A 54 11.86 10.58 13.64
CA GLN A 54 12.55 9.29 13.80
C GLN A 54 14.00 9.31 13.28
N ASN A 55 14.54 10.46 12.86
CA ASN A 55 15.87 10.58 12.25
C ASN A 55 16.05 9.61 11.06
N GLY A 56 14.99 9.40 10.27
CA GLY A 56 14.96 8.47 9.14
C GLY A 56 14.78 6.99 9.49
N GLN A 57 14.64 6.62 10.76
CA GLN A 57 14.41 5.23 11.20
C GLN A 57 12.91 4.90 11.25
N ILE A 58 12.26 4.80 10.08
CA ILE A 58 10.83 4.49 9.98
C ILE A 58 10.57 3.01 9.71
N VAL A 59 9.55 2.45 10.37
CA VAL A 59 9.07 1.08 10.13
C VAL A 59 7.83 1.14 9.25
N GLY A 60 7.57 0.09 8.45
CA GLY A 60 6.39 0.04 7.58
C GLY A 60 5.06 0.27 8.31
N SER A 61 4.98 -0.07 9.60
CA SER A 61 3.82 0.20 10.45
C SER A 61 3.54 1.69 10.63
N ASP A 62 4.57 2.52 10.77
CA ASP A 62 4.42 3.97 10.94
C ASP A 62 3.80 4.61 9.68
N ILE A 63 4.21 4.13 8.50
CA ILE A 63 3.68 4.59 7.21
C ILE A 63 2.23 4.13 7.05
N ALA A 64 1.94 2.87 7.39
CA ALA A 64 0.58 2.34 7.32
C ALA A 64 -0.39 3.11 8.23
N GLU A 65 0.04 3.40 9.46
CA GLU A 65 -0.73 4.21 10.40
C GLU A 65 -0.98 5.61 9.85
N LEU A 66 0.04 6.26 9.29
CA LEU A 66 -0.07 7.58 8.67
C LEU A 66 -1.09 7.61 7.52
N LEU A 67 -1.07 6.59 6.66
CA LEU A 67 -1.99 6.47 5.52
C LEU A 67 -3.44 6.23 5.98
N VAL A 68 -3.63 5.36 6.98
CA VAL A 68 -4.96 5.03 7.50
C VAL A 68 -5.57 6.24 8.22
N GLN A 69 -4.80 7.00 9.00
CA GLN A 69 -5.29 8.21 9.66
C GLN A 69 -5.78 9.28 8.66
N GLY A 70 -5.16 9.38 7.49
CA GLY A 70 -5.57 10.27 6.41
C GLY A 70 -6.84 9.84 5.65
N SER A 71 -7.23 8.56 5.75
CA SER A 71 -8.37 7.98 5.02
C SER A 71 -9.74 8.19 5.69
N ASN A 72 -9.78 8.79 6.88
CA ASN A 72 -11.03 9.01 7.64
C ASN A 72 -11.99 10.05 7.02
N SER A 73 -11.66 10.63 5.86
CA SER A 73 -12.58 11.49 5.12
C SER A 73 -13.42 10.65 4.16
N ASP A 74 -14.64 10.35 4.62
CA ASP A 74 -15.80 9.91 3.84
C ASP A 74 -15.59 8.60 3.04
N GLY A 75 -16.34 7.56 3.40
CA GLY A 75 -16.30 6.23 2.80
C GLY A 75 -16.76 6.16 1.34
N SER A 76 -16.43 7.14 0.51
CA SER A 76 -16.53 7.08 -0.94
C SER A 76 -15.23 6.55 -1.55
N CYS A 77 -14.76 5.40 -1.06
CA CYS A 77 -14.26 4.44 -2.04
C CYS A 77 -15.48 4.17 -2.91
N LYS A 78 -15.47 4.70 -4.13
CA LYS A 78 -16.42 4.29 -5.15
C LYS A 78 -16.19 2.79 -5.21
N THR A 79 -17.11 2.03 -4.63
CA THR A 79 -17.21 0.60 -4.89
C THR A 79 -17.54 0.54 -6.36
N ASP A 80 -16.50 0.58 -7.20
CA ASP A 80 -16.53 -0.10 -8.48
C ASP A 80 -16.91 -1.53 -8.07
N THR A 81 -18.19 -1.82 -8.28
CA THR A 81 -18.82 -3.08 -7.95
C THR A 81 -17.83 -4.17 -8.36
N PRO A 82 -17.38 -5.05 -7.45
CA PRO A 82 -16.51 -6.13 -7.86
C PRO A 82 -17.26 -6.90 -8.94
N THR A 83 -16.82 -6.79 -10.18
CA THR A 83 -17.35 -7.55 -11.29
C THR A 83 -17.12 -9.00 -10.91
N LEU A 84 -18.15 -9.64 -10.37
CA LEU A 84 -18.17 -11.07 -10.11
C LEU A 84 -17.86 -11.71 -11.46
N ILE A 85 -16.66 -12.27 -11.57
CA ILE A 85 -16.29 -13.09 -12.72
C ILE A 85 -17.11 -14.37 -12.56
N ASP A 86 -18.26 -14.40 -13.22
CA ASP A 86 -19.08 -15.59 -13.34
C ASP A 86 -18.36 -16.57 -14.27
N PHE A 87 -17.87 -17.68 -13.70
CA PHE A 87 -17.25 -18.77 -14.45
C PHE A 87 -18.29 -19.79 -14.96
N SER A 88 -19.53 -19.37 -15.20
CA SER A 88 -20.50 -20.18 -15.93
C SER A 88 -20.23 -20.11 -17.43
N GLU A 89 -19.27 -20.92 -17.86
CA GLU A 89 -18.98 -21.28 -19.25
C GLU A 89 -20.26 -21.52 -20.06
N GLY A 90 -20.48 -20.69 -21.10
CA GLY A 90 -21.68 -20.72 -21.92
C GLY A 90 -21.51 -19.96 -23.23
N ALA A 91 -20.76 -20.57 -24.16
CA ALA A 91 -20.76 -20.39 -25.62
C ALA A 91 -21.21 -19.03 -26.21
N GLY A 92 -20.24 -18.26 -26.74
CA GLY A 92 -20.49 -17.19 -27.72
C GLY A 92 -19.18 -16.75 -28.41
N PRO A 93 -19.13 -16.63 -29.76
CA PRO A 93 -17.88 -16.39 -30.47
C PRO A 93 -17.59 -14.89 -30.54
N ALA A 94 -16.50 -14.44 -29.91
CA ALA A 94 -16.01 -13.09 -30.09
C ALA A 94 -14.47 -13.10 -30.10
N GLU A 95 -13.95 -13.03 -31.32
CA GLU A 95 -12.69 -12.44 -31.76
C GLU A 95 -11.71 -11.95 -30.67
N ALA A 96 -10.54 -12.59 -30.62
CA ALA A 96 -9.40 -12.13 -29.85
C ALA A 96 -8.85 -10.80 -30.38
N PRO A 97 -8.26 -9.98 -29.50
CA PRO A 97 -6.93 -9.49 -29.77
C PRO A 97 -5.96 -9.94 -28.67
N SER A 98 -4.95 -10.66 -29.12
CA SER A 98 -3.74 -11.02 -28.41
C SER A 98 -3.00 -9.79 -27.89
N LEU A 99 -2.65 -9.79 -26.61
CA LEU A 99 -1.47 -9.09 -26.10
C LEU A 99 -0.62 -10.08 -25.32
N PHE A 100 0.40 -10.54 -26.04
CA PHE A 100 1.59 -11.19 -25.56
C PHE A 100 2.08 -10.54 -24.26
N GLY A 101 2.15 -11.35 -23.22
CA GLY A 101 2.81 -11.06 -21.96
C GLY A 101 3.20 -12.41 -21.41
N ASP A 102 4.35 -12.89 -21.88
CA ASP A 102 4.95 -14.16 -21.53
C ASP A 102 5.14 -14.24 -20.01
N ASP A 103 4.18 -14.82 -19.29
CA ASP A 103 4.36 -15.10 -17.87
C ASP A 103 5.21 -16.36 -17.73
N LEU A 104 6.52 -16.12 -17.81
CA LEU A 104 7.64 -17.05 -17.65
C LEU A 104 7.73 -17.64 -16.21
N LEU A 105 6.69 -17.53 -15.38
CA LEU A 105 6.69 -18.01 -14.00
C LEU A 105 5.66 -19.09 -13.68
N THR A 106 4.77 -19.44 -14.61
CA THR A 106 3.90 -20.62 -14.43
C THR A 106 4.46 -21.78 -15.24
N GLY A 107 5.52 -22.40 -14.70
CA GLY A 107 5.95 -23.72 -15.16
C GLY A 107 4.72 -24.63 -15.19
N GLY A 108 4.36 -25.10 -16.38
CA GLY A 108 3.14 -25.88 -16.61
C GLY A 108 3.08 -27.11 -15.70
N SER A 109 2.34 -26.99 -14.59
CA SER A 109 1.86 -28.16 -13.87
C SER A 109 0.48 -28.47 -14.41
N SER A 110 0.42 -29.56 -15.16
CA SER A 110 -0.81 -30.26 -15.52
C SER A 110 -1.81 -30.19 -14.35
N SER A 111 -2.98 -29.61 -14.62
CA SER A 111 -4.09 -29.39 -13.69
C SER A 111 -4.47 -30.66 -12.89
N GLU A 112 -4.16 -31.84 -13.42
CA GLU A 112 -4.45 -33.12 -12.78
C GLU A 112 -3.58 -33.42 -11.55
N GLY A 113 -2.33 -32.93 -11.50
CA GLY A 113 -1.42 -33.16 -10.38
C GLY A 113 -1.72 -32.31 -9.14
N CYS A 114 -2.25 -31.10 -9.36
CA CYS A 114 -2.51 -30.13 -8.30
C CYS A 114 -3.58 -30.64 -7.30
N ARG A 115 -4.63 -31.27 -7.83
CA ARG A 115 -5.73 -31.79 -7.02
C ARG A 115 -5.31 -32.96 -6.12
N GLY A 116 -4.45 -33.85 -6.63
CA GLY A 116 -3.88 -34.94 -5.85
C GLY A 116 -2.92 -34.45 -4.76
N ALA A 117 -2.07 -33.47 -5.08
CA ALA A 117 -1.16 -32.86 -4.11
C ALA A 117 -1.88 -32.17 -2.95
N LEU A 118 -2.97 -31.44 -3.25
CA LEU A 118 -3.77 -30.72 -2.26
C LEU A 118 -4.52 -31.67 -1.33
N GLN A 119 -5.02 -32.79 -1.86
CA GLN A 119 -5.66 -33.84 -1.07
C GLN A 119 -4.65 -34.56 -0.15
N GLY A 120 -3.43 -34.82 -0.63
CA GLY A 120 -2.35 -35.41 0.16
C GLY A 120 -1.90 -34.51 1.32
N TYR A 121 -1.74 -33.21 1.05
CA TYR A 121 -1.42 -32.22 2.08
C TYR A 121 -2.51 -32.16 3.17
N THR A 122 -3.79 -32.17 2.77
CA THR A 122 -4.93 -32.16 3.70
C THR A 122 -4.93 -33.40 4.60
N GLN A 123 -4.65 -34.59 4.03
CA GLN A 123 -4.51 -35.82 4.79
C GLN A 123 -3.34 -35.76 5.80
N LEU A 124 -2.19 -35.17 5.43
CA LEU A 124 -1.03 -34.99 6.31
C LEU A 124 -1.32 -34.08 7.51
N LEU A 125 -2.04 -32.98 7.29
CA LEU A 125 -2.47 -32.07 8.37
C LEU A 125 -3.42 -32.78 9.35
N LEU A 126 -4.40 -33.52 8.81
CA LEU A 126 -5.37 -34.27 9.62
C LEU A 126 -4.71 -35.44 10.37
N ALA A 127 -3.71 -36.07 9.77
CA ALA A 127 -2.97 -37.19 10.37
C ALA A 127 -2.06 -36.77 11.54
N GLY A 128 -1.94 -35.46 11.82
CA GLY A 128 -1.49 -34.91 13.11
C GLY A 128 -0.39 -35.72 13.80
N ARG A 129 0.80 -35.84 13.20
CA ARG A 129 1.93 -36.46 13.88
C ARG A 129 2.44 -35.51 14.97
N LYS A 130 1.99 -35.72 16.21
CA LYS A 130 2.61 -35.12 17.40
C LYS A 130 4.11 -35.45 17.36
N LYS A 131 4.98 -34.43 17.28
CA LYS A 131 6.41 -34.62 17.53
C LYS A 131 6.54 -35.19 18.95
N VAL A 132 6.87 -36.47 19.05
CA VAL A 132 7.36 -37.04 20.30
C VAL A 132 8.81 -36.58 20.38
N PHE A 133 9.09 -35.61 21.22
CA PHE A 133 10.45 -35.28 21.61
C PHE A 133 10.95 -36.47 22.44
N LEU A 134 11.93 -37.19 21.91
CA LEU A 134 12.81 -38.07 22.69
C LEU A 134 14.02 -37.26 23.12
#